data_AF-A0A6S6THT7-F1
#
_entry.id   AF-A0A6S6THT7-F1
#
_cell.length_a   1.000
_cell.length_b   1.000
_cell.length_c   1.000
_cell.angle_alpha   90.00
_cell.angle_beta   90.00
_cell.angle_gamma   90.00
#
_symmetry.space_group_name_H-M   'P 1'
#
loop_
_entity.id
_entity.type
_entity.pdbx_description
1 polymer ?
#
loop_
_entity_poly.entity_id
_entity_poly.type
_entity_poly.pdbx_seq_one_letter_code
_entity_poly.pdbx_strand_id
1 'polypeptide(L)'
;MSHSREAKMNMKTLMEKLRPFWEGNAEALAELESGVITLNVTDTNGQVHASFELDIVVNDLQVLLEDRIRKGVVSFFDALRESFSNSAISMQDVEKINIFLAGNSSKSALVSKVFDEEIKLRSEAIKKALHFTDEQSIFELHQTLGNNEDAIDKPTGKTGVAFGLIETRKGGKTLVIDHNTDENNINFKYYLGMNKRNKFRTLIDRSDEYNQWTDFIDAGEDTFEVYYASLASASTNQLDISDPSIQKKMLRIDTVDEDASVFIRLKNATEFEYVVATEESLQNNQYLDNVKAVAL
;
A
#
# COMPACT_ATOMS: atom_id res chain seq x y z
N MET A 1 -3.11 24.50 9.09
CA MET A 1 -4.24 25.00 8.26
C MET A 1 -4.81 23.94 7.31
N SER A 2 -4.05 22.95 6.83
CA SER A 2 -4.53 21.85 5.97
C SER A 2 -5.61 20.94 6.58
N HIS A 3 -5.79 20.96 7.90
CA HIS A 3 -6.75 20.10 8.62
C HIS A 3 -8.04 20.82 9.07
N SER A 4 -8.27 22.06 8.63
CA SER A 4 -9.49 22.79 8.99
C SER A 4 -10.73 22.14 8.36
N ARG A 5 -11.91 22.47 8.91
CA ARG A 5 -13.19 21.99 8.38
C ARG A 5 -13.42 22.50 6.96
N GLU A 6 -13.02 23.75 6.71
CA GLU A 6 -13.14 24.47 5.45
C GLU A 6 -12.28 23.80 4.37
N ALA A 7 -11.02 23.48 4.68
CA ALA A 7 -10.13 22.77 3.77
C ALA A 7 -10.69 21.38 3.40
N LYS A 8 -11.22 20.64 4.38
CA LYS A 8 -11.88 19.35 4.14
C LYS A 8 -13.14 19.49 3.28
N MET A 9 -13.91 20.57 3.46
CA MET A 9 -15.11 20.83 2.65
C MET A 9 -14.75 21.16 1.21
N ASN A 10 -13.78 22.05 0.99
CA ASN A 10 -13.30 22.39 -0.36
C ASN A 10 -12.81 21.14 -1.09
N MET A 11 -12.04 20.29 -0.41
CA MET A 11 -11.56 19.02 -0.96
C MET A 11 -12.74 18.09 -1.33
N LYS A 12 -13.75 17.98 -0.47
CA LYS A 12 -14.94 17.19 -0.75
C LYS A 12 -15.66 17.69 -2.01
N THR A 13 -15.89 18.99 -2.13
CA THR A 13 -16.54 19.59 -3.30
C THR A 13 -15.76 19.33 -4.59
N LEU A 14 -14.43 19.44 -4.55
CA LEU A 14 -13.57 19.13 -5.69
C LEU A 14 -13.65 17.64 -6.06
N MET A 15 -13.60 16.73 -5.08
CA MET A 15 -13.73 15.29 -5.31
C MET A 15 -15.09 14.92 -5.92
N GLU A 16 -16.18 15.54 -5.48
CA GLU A 16 -17.52 15.31 -6.05
C GLU A 16 -17.59 15.75 -7.52
N LYS A 17 -16.93 16.85 -7.88
CA LYS A 17 -16.82 17.33 -9.26
C LYS A 17 -15.97 16.43 -10.15
N LEU A 18 -14.87 15.90 -9.63
CA LEU A 18 -13.96 15.01 -10.38
C LEU A 18 -14.40 13.55 -10.40
N ARG A 19 -15.38 13.16 -9.58
CA ARG A 19 -15.82 11.77 -9.47
C ARG A 19 -16.41 11.20 -10.77
N PRO A 20 -17.29 11.91 -11.51
CA PRO A 20 -17.81 11.40 -12.77
C PRO A 20 -16.70 11.12 -13.82
N PHE A 21 -15.62 11.91 -13.81
CA PHE A 21 -14.42 11.67 -14.62
C PHE A 21 -13.73 10.36 -14.24
N TRP A 22 -13.51 10.13 -12.94
CA TRP A 22 -12.96 8.86 -12.44
C TRP A 22 -13.82 7.66 -12.87
N GLU A 23 -15.14 7.80 -12.75
CA GLU A 23 -16.12 6.75 -13.08
C GLU A 23 -16.24 6.50 -14.59
N GLY A 24 -15.60 7.32 -15.43
CA GLY A 24 -15.58 7.16 -16.88
C GLY A 24 -16.88 7.62 -17.55
N ASN A 25 -17.61 8.56 -16.94
CA ASN A 25 -18.81 9.12 -17.53
C ASN A 25 -18.43 10.02 -18.72
N ALA A 26 -18.93 9.69 -19.92
CA ALA A 26 -18.62 10.40 -21.16
C ALA A 26 -19.05 11.87 -21.15
N GLU A 27 -20.18 12.20 -20.53
CA GLU A 27 -20.65 13.60 -20.41
C GLU A 27 -19.72 14.42 -19.53
N ALA A 28 -19.24 13.83 -18.43
CA ALA A 28 -18.29 14.49 -17.55
C ALA A 28 -16.92 14.69 -18.20
N LEU A 29 -16.50 13.75 -19.04
CA LEU A 29 -15.28 13.88 -19.84
C LEU A 29 -15.39 15.10 -20.77
N ALA A 30 -16.52 15.25 -21.46
CA ALA A 30 -16.78 16.37 -22.35
C ALA A 30 -16.89 17.72 -21.59
N GLU A 31 -17.45 17.74 -20.37
CA GLU A 31 -17.49 18.95 -19.54
C GLU A 31 -16.07 19.40 -19.15
N LEU A 32 -15.18 18.44 -18.85
CA LEU A 32 -13.79 18.72 -18.48
C LEU A 32 -12.91 19.14 -19.66
N GLU A 33 -13.25 18.76 -20.90
CA GLU A 33 -12.57 19.24 -22.11
C GLU A 33 -12.67 20.76 -22.28
N SER A 34 -13.63 21.43 -21.61
CA SER A 34 -13.67 22.89 -21.54
C SER A 34 -12.46 23.51 -20.84
N GLY A 35 -11.69 22.72 -20.09
CA GLY A 35 -10.46 23.12 -19.42
C GLY A 35 -10.65 23.85 -18.09
N VAL A 36 -11.90 24.03 -17.62
CA VAL A 36 -12.20 24.76 -16.38
C VAL A 36 -13.22 24.01 -15.52
N ILE A 37 -12.94 23.85 -14.23
CA ILE A 37 -13.96 23.45 -13.23
C ILE A 37 -14.35 24.66 -12.40
N THR A 38 -15.66 24.85 -12.24
CA THR A 38 -16.23 25.86 -11.35
C THR A 38 -16.75 25.24 -10.06
N LEU A 39 -16.36 25.81 -8.92
CA LEU A 39 -16.70 25.31 -7.57
C LEU A 39 -16.80 26.45 -6.56
N ASN A 40 -17.49 26.22 -5.45
CA ASN A 40 -17.53 27.16 -4.33
C ASN A 40 -16.46 26.74 -3.31
N VAL A 41 -15.55 27.65 -2.96
CA VAL A 41 -14.45 27.39 -2.01
C VAL A 41 -14.49 28.38 -0.86
N THR A 42 -14.09 27.92 0.33
CA THR A 42 -13.97 28.77 1.53
C THR A 42 -12.51 29.07 1.81
N ASP A 43 -12.16 30.34 2.04
CA ASP A 43 -10.79 30.76 2.36
C ASP A 43 -10.44 30.63 3.85
N THR A 44 -9.21 31.03 4.22
CA THR A 44 -8.70 30.96 5.60
C THR A 44 -9.40 31.90 6.57
N ASN A 45 -10.12 32.92 6.07
CA ASN A 45 -10.90 33.86 6.87
C ASN A 45 -12.38 33.42 7.00
N GLY A 46 -12.75 32.29 6.40
CA GLY A 46 -14.12 31.78 6.39
C GLY A 46 -15.01 32.43 5.33
N GLN A 47 -14.45 33.21 4.39
CA GLN A 47 -15.20 33.79 3.29
C GLN A 47 -15.41 32.76 2.18
N VAL A 48 -16.64 32.68 1.69
CA VAL A 48 -17.00 31.81 0.56
C VAL A 48 -16.79 32.55 -0.75
N HIS A 49 -15.92 32.01 -1.60
CA HIS A 49 -15.70 32.41 -2.98
C HIS A 49 -16.58 31.54 -3.88
N ALA A 50 -17.67 32.13 -4.37
CA ALA A 50 -18.60 31.47 -5.28
C ALA A 50 -18.02 31.44 -6.71
N SER A 51 -18.31 30.37 -7.44
CA SER A 51 -17.86 30.19 -8.82
C SER A 51 -16.36 30.37 -9.03
N PHE A 52 -15.56 29.87 -8.08
CA PHE A 52 -14.11 29.84 -8.23
C PHE A 52 -13.75 28.89 -9.38
N GLU A 53 -13.00 29.40 -10.34
CA GLU A 53 -12.56 28.68 -11.54
C GLU A 53 -11.18 28.05 -11.30
N LEU A 54 -11.07 26.77 -11.61
CA LEU A 54 -9.82 26.01 -11.62
C LEU A 54 -9.52 25.58 -13.05
N ASP A 55 -8.37 26.02 -13.56
CA ASP A 55 -7.84 25.54 -14.84
C ASP A 55 -7.38 24.09 -14.71
N ILE A 56 -7.75 23.26 -15.68
CA ILE A 56 -7.41 21.84 -15.72
C ILE A 56 -6.89 21.47 -17.11
N VAL A 57 -5.77 20.76 -17.09
CA VAL A 57 -5.27 20.04 -18.26
C VAL A 57 -5.76 18.60 -18.16
N VAL A 58 -6.75 18.24 -18.97
CA VAL A 58 -7.41 16.91 -18.92
C VAL A 58 -6.41 15.76 -19.08
N ASN A 59 -5.43 15.93 -19.97
CA ASN A 59 -4.38 14.92 -20.18
C ASN A 59 -3.54 14.69 -18.92
N ASP A 60 -3.13 15.76 -18.23
CA ASP A 60 -2.33 15.65 -17.02
C ASP A 60 -3.14 14.99 -15.89
N LEU A 61 -4.43 15.31 -15.81
CA LEU A 61 -5.35 14.68 -14.86
C LEU A 61 -5.52 13.17 -15.15
N GLN A 62 -5.63 12.79 -16.42
CA GLN A 62 -5.72 11.39 -16.83
C GLN A 62 -4.44 10.63 -16.50
N VAL A 63 -3.27 11.20 -16.79
CA VAL A 63 -1.97 10.59 -16.45
C VAL A 63 -1.84 10.44 -14.94
N LEU A 64 -2.15 11.49 -14.17
CA LEU A 64 -2.10 11.46 -12.71
C LEU A 64 -3.03 10.37 -12.12
N LEU A 65 -4.23 10.24 -12.69
CA LEU A 65 -5.20 9.25 -12.28
C LEU A 65 -4.71 7.82 -12.59
N GLU A 66 -4.25 7.58 -13.82
CA GLU A 66 -3.74 6.28 -14.25
C GLU A 66 -2.53 5.87 -13.40
N ASP A 67 -1.58 6.77 -13.14
CA ASP A 67 -0.42 6.52 -12.29
C ASP A 67 -0.82 6.13 -10.86
N ARG A 68 -1.81 6.83 -10.28
CA ARG A 68 -2.31 6.52 -8.94
C ARG A 68 -2.99 5.16 -8.86
N ILE A 69 -3.83 4.83 -9.85
CA ILE A 69 -4.46 3.50 -9.94
C ILE A 69 -3.40 2.42 -10.10
N ARG A 70 -2.43 2.64 -11.02
CA ARG A 70 -1.33 1.70 -11.28
C ARG A 70 -0.50 1.41 -10.04
N LYS A 71 -0.15 2.43 -9.24
CA LYS A 71 0.53 2.21 -7.95
C LYS A 71 -0.27 1.29 -7.02
N GLY A 72 -1.59 1.48 -6.93
CA GLY A 72 -2.46 0.62 -6.13
C GLY A 72 -2.49 -0.82 -6.63
N VAL A 73 -2.62 -1.02 -7.94
CA VAL A 73 -2.65 -2.35 -8.56
C VAL A 73 -1.30 -3.07 -8.41
N VAL A 74 -0.18 -2.38 -8.64
CA VAL A 74 1.18 -2.93 -8.41
C VAL A 74 1.34 -3.35 -6.95
N SER A 75 0.94 -2.50 -6.00
CA SER A 75 1.00 -2.83 -4.56
C SER A 75 0.11 -4.02 -4.20
N PHE A 76 -1.02 -4.22 -4.88
CA PHE A 76 -1.87 -5.41 -4.69
C PHE A 76 -1.12 -6.68 -5.12
N PHE A 77 -0.48 -6.69 -6.28
CA PHE A 77 0.29 -7.86 -6.75
C PHE A 77 1.53 -8.13 -5.91
N ASP A 78 2.19 -7.10 -5.40
CA ASP A 78 3.32 -7.26 -4.49
C ASP A 78 2.89 -7.86 -3.15
N ALA A 79 1.75 -7.40 -2.59
CA ALA A 79 1.15 -7.98 -1.39
C ALA A 79 0.71 -9.43 -1.61
N LEU A 80 0.12 -9.73 -2.78
CA LEU A 80 -0.26 -11.08 -3.17
C LEU A 80 0.96 -12.00 -3.18
N ARG A 81 2.05 -11.60 -3.84
CA ARG A 81 3.32 -12.36 -3.86
C ARG A 81 3.85 -12.60 -2.45
N GLU A 82 3.87 -11.57 -1.61
CA GLU A 82 4.35 -11.65 -0.23
C GLU A 82 3.53 -12.64 0.59
N SER A 83 2.20 -12.64 0.41
CA SER A 83 1.32 -13.60 1.09
C SER A 83 1.65 -15.06 0.74
N PHE A 84 2.03 -15.35 -0.51
CA PHE A 84 2.47 -16.70 -0.90
C PHE A 84 3.88 -17.04 -0.39
N SER A 85 4.77 -16.06 -0.30
CA SER A 85 6.15 -16.26 0.19
C SER A 85 6.18 -16.65 1.67
N ASN A 86 5.22 -16.16 2.44
CA ASN A 86 5.09 -16.42 3.88
C ASN A 86 4.06 -17.53 4.19
N SER A 87 3.54 -18.23 3.19
CA SER A 87 2.55 -19.29 3.38
C SER A 87 3.13 -20.69 3.19
N ALA A 88 2.47 -21.69 3.75
CA ALA A 88 2.80 -23.09 3.50
C ALA A 88 2.51 -23.55 2.05
N ILE A 89 1.81 -22.72 1.26
CA ILE A 89 1.41 -23.01 -0.12
C ILE A 89 2.35 -22.24 -1.06
N SER A 90 3.17 -22.96 -1.82
CA SER A 90 4.01 -22.31 -2.82
C SER A 90 3.14 -21.83 -3.98
N MET A 91 3.53 -20.72 -4.62
CA MET A 91 2.91 -20.25 -5.87
C MET A 91 2.95 -21.32 -6.99
N GLN A 92 3.87 -22.29 -6.89
CA GLN A 92 3.97 -23.44 -7.81
C GLN A 92 2.82 -24.44 -7.66
N ASP A 93 2.21 -24.52 -6.48
CA ASP A 93 1.11 -25.44 -6.18
C ASP A 93 -0.26 -24.82 -6.53
N VAL A 94 -0.26 -23.57 -7.01
CA VAL A 94 -1.46 -22.80 -7.32
C VAL A 94 -1.81 -22.96 -8.80
N GLU A 95 -2.91 -23.65 -9.08
CA GLU A 95 -3.44 -23.79 -10.44
C GLU A 95 -3.98 -22.46 -10.99
N LYS A 96 -4.72 -21.71 -10.15
CA LYS A 96 -5.40 -20.48 -10.57
C LYS A 96 -5.66 -19.53 -9.40
N ILE A 97 -5.48 -18.24 -9.65
CA ILE A 97 -5.76 -17.12 -8.74
C ILE A 97 -6.92 -16.32 -9.35
N ASN A 98 -8.03 -16.28 -8.63
CA ASN A 98 -9.20 -15.50 -9.01
C ASN A 98 -9.18 -14.14 -8.31
N ILE A 99 -9.19 -13.06 -9.07
CA ILE A 99 -9.19 -11.68 -8.58
C ILE A 99 -10.58 -11.10 -8.80
N PHE A 100 -11.28 -10.74 -7.73
CA PHE A 100 -12.63 -10.19 -7.81
C PHE A 100 -12.59 -8.68 -7.58
N LEU A 101 -12.94 -7.92 -8.61
CA LEU A 101 -13.13 -6.48 -8.49
C LEU A 101 -14.41 -6.19 -7.70
N ALA A 102 -14.31 -5.32 -6.70
CA ALA A 102 -15.42 -4.94 -5.84
C ALA A 102 -15.47 -3.41 -5.63
N GLY A 103 -16.65 -2.90 -5.31
CA GLY A 103 -16.90 -1.47 -5.07
C GLY A 103 -17.07 -0.63 -6.34
N ASN A 104 -17.62 0.58 -6.18
CA ASN A 104 -17.98 1.45 -7.30
C ASN A 104 -16.78 1.92 -8.13
N SER A 105 -15.64 2.20 -7.49
CA SER A 105 -14.43 2.65 -8.18
C SER A 105 -13.91 1.62 -9.19
N SER A 106 -14.16 0.34 -8.95
CA SER A 106 -13.74 -0.76 -9.81
C SER A 106 -14.61 -0.94 -11.05
N LYS A 107 -15.67 -0.14 -11.22
CA LYS A 107 -16.44 -0.04 -12.47
C LYS A 107 -15.69 0.72 -13.57
N SER A 108 -14.70 1.52 -13.18
CA SER A 108 -13.92 2.32 -14.12
C SER A 108 -13.15 1.43 -15.09
N ALA A 109 -13.32 1.67 -16.40
CA ALA A 109 -12.60 0.95 -17.45
C ALA A 109 -11.07 1.08 -17.31
N LEU A 110 -10.60 2.21 -16.75
CA LEU A 110 -9.19 2.44 -16.47
C LEU A 110 -8.63 1.46 -15.43
N VAL A 111 -9.41 1.14 -14.39
CA VAL A 111 -9.00 0.15 -13.37
C VAL A 111 -8.84 -1.22 -14.00
N SER A 112 -9.81 -1.67 -14.79
CA SER A 112 -9.75 -2.95 -15.51
C SER A 112 -8.55 -3.02 -16.46
N LYS A 113 -8.32 -1.95 -17.25
CA LYS A 113 -7.16 -1.84 -18.15
C LYS A 113 -5.84 -2.02 -17.39
N VAL A 114 -5.66 -1.31 -16.27
CA VAL A 114 -4.43 -1.37 -15.47
C VAL A 114 -4.23 -2.76 -14.85
N PHE A 115 -5.30 -3.41 -14.38
CA PHE A 115 -5.22 -4.81 -13.92
C PHE A 115 -4.83 -5.76 -15.04
N ASP A 116 -5.43 -5.66 -16.22
CA ASP A 116 -5.11 -6.54 -17.36
C ASP A 116 -3.65 -6.40 -17.81
N GLU A 117 -3.12 -5.17 -17.83
CA GLU A 117 -1.71 -4.90 -18.12
C GLU A 117 -0.77 -5.52 -17.08
N GLU A 118 -1.06 -5.33 -15.79
CA GLU A 118 -0.24 -5.88 -14.71
C GLU A 118 -0.33 -7.42 -14.66
N ILE A 119 -1.52 -7.99 -14.90
CA ILE A 119 -1.73 -9.44 -15.01
C ILE A 119 -0.85 -10.03 -16.11
N LYS A 120 -0.81 -9.39 -17.30
CA LYS A 120 0.07 -9.84 -18.40
C LYS A 120 1.53 -9.83 -17.98
N LEU A 121 2.00 -8.70 -17.42
CA LEU A 121 3.37 -8.55 -16.96
C LEU A 121 3.77 -9.61 -15.92
N ARG A 122 2.93 -9.82 -14.89
CA ARG A 122 3.19 -10.78 -13.81
C ARG A 122 3.08 -12.22 -14.29
N SER A 123 2.11 -12.53 -15.16
CA SER A 123 1.98 -13.86 -15.77
C SER A 123 3.22 -14.22 -16.58
N GLU A 124 3.75 -13.29 -17.38
CA GLU A 124 5.00 -13.51 -18.12
C GLU A 124 6.19 -13.76 -17.20
N ALA A 125 6.30 -13.01 -16.10
CA ALA A 125 7.37 -13.21 -15.11
C ALA A 125 7.27 -14.58 -14.42
N ILE A 126 6.07 -14.99 -14.01
CA ILE A 126 5.81 -16.29 -13.39
C ILE A 126 6.09 -17.42 -14.38
N LYS A 127 5.63 -17.30 -15.63
CA LYS A 127 5.91 -18.28 -16.70
C LYS A 127 7.41 -18.48 -16.90
N LYS A 128 8.18 -17.38 -16.96
CA LYS A 128 9.65 -17.44 -17.09
C LYS A 128 10.31 -18.10 -15.88
N ALA A 129 9.82 -17.85 -14.67
CA ALA A 129 10.37 -18.39 -13.44
C ALA A 129 10.03 -19.88 -13.22
N LEU A 130 8.86 -20.35 -13.69
CA LEU A 130 8.30 -21.67 -13.37
C LEU A 130 8.22 -22.64 -14.56
N HIS A 131 8.69 -22.24 -15.76
CA HIS A 131 8.69 -23.07 -16.98
C HIS A 131 7.30 -23.61 -17.40
N PHE A 132 6.22 -22.87 -17.12
CA PHE A 132 4.87 -23.24 -17.57
C PHE A 132 4.72 -23.18 -19.10
N THR A 133 3.86 -24.04 -19.66
CA THR A 133 3.46 -24.03 -21.07
C THR A 133 2.49 -22.87 -21.37
N ASP A 134 2.46 -22.40 -22.63
CA ASP A 134 1.88 -21.11 -23.02
C ASP A 134 0.38 -20.91 -22.73
N GLU A 135 -0.40 -21.99 -22.58
CA GLU A 135 -1.87 -21.93 -22.62
C GLU A 135 -2.57 -21.64 -21.29
N GLN A 136 -1.88 -21.66 -20.14
CA GLN A 136 -2.52 -21.44 -18.84
C GLN A 136 -2.24 -20.04 -18.28
N SER A 137 -3.30 -19.25 -18.07
CA SER A 137 -3.24 -18.00 -17.31
C SER A 137 -3.46 -18.31 -15.83
N ILE A 138 -2.46 -18.03 -14.99
CA ILE A 138 -2.56 -18.22 -13.54
C ILE A 138 -3.55 -17.23 -12.91
N PHE A 139 -3.78 -16.06 -13.51
CA PHE A 139 -4.74 -15.07 -13.01
C PHE A 139 -6.02 -15.06 -13.85
N GLU A 140 -7.15 -14.87 -13.17
CA GLU A 140 -8.44 -14.55 -13.79
C GLU A 140 -9.09 -13.37 -13.07
N LEU A 141 -9.38 -12.32 -13.83
CA LEU A 141 -10.01 -11.10 -13.34
C LEU A 141 -11.53 -11.17 -13.52
N HIS A 142 -12.26 -11.04 -12.42
CA HIS A 142 -13.71 -11.02 -12.38
C HIS A 142 -14.19 -9.58 -12.14
N GLN A 143 -15.04 -9.09 -13.04
CA GLN A 143 -15.61 -7.74 -12.99
C GLN A 143 -16.60 -7.57 -11.82
N THR A 144 -16.88 -6.32 -11.45
CA THR A 144 -17.84 -6.00 -10.39
C THR A 144 -19.26 -6.49 -10.69
N LEU A 145 -19.93 -7.04 -9.68
CA LEU A 145 -21.35 -7.37 -9.76
C LEU A 145 -22.22 -6.11 -9.86
N GLY A 146 -23.25 -6.16 -10.71
CA GLY A 146 -24.17 -5.02 -10.92
C GLY A 146 -23.66 -3.98 -11.93
N ASN A 147 -22.77 -4.38 -12.85
CA ASN A 147 -22.39 -3.56 -14.01
C ASN A 147 -23.44 -3.55 -15.13
N ASN A 148 -24.49 -4.37 -15.00
CA ASN A 148 -25.57 -4.40 -15.96
C ASN A 148 -26.74 -3.55 -15.41
N GLU A 149 -26.94 -2.36 -16.00
CA GLU A 149 -27.96 -1.41 -15.59
C GLU A 149 -29.39 -1.98 -15.73
N ASP A 150 -29.58 -2.97 -16.61
CA ASP A 150 -30.87 -3.64 -16.82
C ASP A 150 -31.24 -4.63 -15.71
N ALA A 151 -30.33 -4.87 -14.75
CA ALA A 151 -30.50 -5.88 -13.72
C ALA A 151 -30.46 -5.27 -12.31
N ILE A 152 -31.33 -4.28 -12.07
CA ILE A 152 -31.45 -3.52 -10.82
C ILE A 152 -31.64 -4.43 -9.60
N ASP A 153 -32.34 -5.56 -9.76
CA ASP A 153 -32.61 -6.52 -8.67
C ASP A 153 -31.43 -7.47 -8.37
N LYS A 154 -30.34 -7.40 -9.14
CA LYS A 154 -29.17 -8.26 -8.90
C LYS A 154 -28.29 -7.68 -7.78
N PRO A 155 -27.71 -8.55 -6.93
CA PRO A 155 -26.86 -8.10 -5.84
C PRO A 155 -25.65 -7.34 -6.37
N THR A 156 -25.30 -6.23 -5.70
CA THR A 156 -24.10 -5.46 -5.98
C THR A 156 -22.95 -5.92 -5.09
N GLY A 157 -21.76 -6.05 -5.68
CA GLY A 157 -20.54 -6.44 -4.97
C GLY A 157 -19.96 -5.25 -4.20
N LYS A 158 -20.65 -4.76 -3.17
CA LYS A 158 -20.02 -3.87 -2.18
C LYS A 158 -18.98 -4.67 -1.40
N THR A 159 -17.90 -4.04 -0.96
CA THR A 159 -16.74 -4.71 -0.33
C THR A 159 -17.15 -5.70 0.77
N GLY A 160 -18.10 -5.34 1.64
CA GLY A 160 -18.61 -6.24 2.69
C GLY A 160 -19.45 -7.43 2.18
N VAL A 161 -20.06 -7.33 1.00
CA VAL A 161 -20.84 -8.41 0.37
C VAL A 161 -19.90 -9.42 -0.30
N ALA A 162 -18.80 -8.96 -0.91
CA ALA A 162 -17.82 -9.85 -1.53
C ALA A 162 -17.16 -10.79 -0.51
N PHE A 163 -16.74 -10.28 0.65
CA PHE A 163 -16.20 -11.10 1.74
C PHE A 163 -17.25 -12.01 2.38
N GLY A 164 -18.48 -11.50 2.61
CA GLY A 164 -19.58 -12.32 3.15
C GLY A 164 -20.04 -13.46 2.23
N LEU A 165 -19.80 -13.35 0.91
CA LEU A 165 -20.03 -14.44 -0.04
C LEU A 165 -18.93 -15.52 0.01
N ILE A 166 -17.73 -15.18 0.49
CA ILE A 166 -16.60 -16.10 0.66
C ILE A 166 -16.61 -16.74 2.06
N GLU A 167 -17.28 -16.15 3.06
CA GLU A 167 -17.49 -16.77 4.37
C GLU A 167 -18.20 -18.12 4.23
N THR A 168 -17.40 -19.16 4.12
CA THR A 168 -17.89 -20.52 3.99
C THR A 168 -18.25 -21.09 5.34
N ARG A 169 -19.37 -21.82 5.38
CA ARG A 169 -19.74 -22.67 6.51
C ARG A 169 -18.60 -23.63 6.86
N LYS A 170 -18.41 -23.93 8.15
CA LYS A 170 -17.59 -25.08 8.58
C LYS A 170 -18.05 -26.34 7.82
N GLY A 171 -17.13 -26.99 7.09
CA GLY A 171 -17.43 -28.13 6.20
C GLY A 171 -17.80 -27.77 4.75
N GLY A 172 -17.57 -26.53 4.31
CA GLY A 172 -17.63 -26.14 2.90
C GLY A 172 -16.45 -26.71 2.07
N LYS A 173 -16.52 -26.56 0.75
CA LYS A 173 -15.42 -26.94 -0.17
C LYS A 173 -14.24 -25.96 -0.14
N THR A 174 -14.43 -24.77 0.43
CA THR A 174 -13.41 -23.73 0.55
C THR A 174 -12.82 -23.78 1.95
N LEU A 175 -11.50 -23.82 2.05
CA LEU A 175 -10.76 -23.66 3.29
C LEU A 175 -10.42 -22.17 3.46
N VAL A 176 -10.87 -21.56 4.56
CA VAL A 176 -10.47 -20.20 4.92
C VAL A 176 -9.28 -20.30 5.88
N ILE A 177 -8.12 -19.80 5.44
CA ILE A 177 -6.91 -19.70 6.26
C ILE A 177 -6.74 -18.22 6.62
N ASP A 178 -7.27 -17.85 7.78
CA ASP A 178 -6.98 -16.54 8.35
C ASP A 178 -5.58 -16.58 8.98
N HIS A 179 -4.71 -15.67 8.56
CA HIS A 179 -3.36 -15.55 9.12
C HIS A 179 -3.32 -14.52 10.26
N ASN A 180 -4.44 -13.86 10.56
CA ASN A 180 -4.63 -12.97 11.72
C ASN A 180 -5.32 -13.71 12.90
N THR A 181 -5.13 -15.03 13.03
CA THR A 181 -5.83 -15.86 14.02
C THR A 181 -5.29 -15.74 15.44
N ASP A 182 -4.09 -15.19 15.62
CA ASP A 182 -3.56 -14.91 16.94
C ASP A 182 -4.08 -13.56 17.40
N GLU A 183 -5.08 -13.56 18.29
CA GLU A 183 -5.59 -12.35 18.97
C GLU A 183 -4.47 -11.53 19.66
N ASN A 184 -3.26 -12.10 19.82
CA ASN A 184 -2.09 -11.48 20.42
C ASN A 184 -0.97 -11.05 19.44
N ASN A 185 -1.05 -11.30 18.14
CA ASN A 185 0.02 -10.97 17.17
C ASN A 185 -0.52 -10.16 15.98
N ILE A 186 -0.89 -8.90 16.23
CA ILE A 186 -1.03 -7.92 15.15
C ILE A 186 0.36 -7.67 14.59
N ASN A 187 0.61 -8.00 13.32
CA ASN A 187 1.88 -7.70 12.65
C ASN A 187 2.23 -6.21 12.70
N PHE A 188 3.52 -5.91 12.64
CA PHE A 188 3.98 -4.54 12.58
C PHE A 188 3.44 -3.83 11.33
N LYS A 189 3.06 -2.57 11.46
CA LYS A 189 2.30 -1.85 10.42
C LYS A 189 3.18 -1.42 9.24
N TYR A 190 4.47 -1.25 9.44
CA TYR A 190 5.37 -0.63 8.47
C TYR A 190 6.57 -1.53 8.17
N TYR A 191 7.11 -1.45 6.96
CA TYR A 191 8.46 -1.93 6.69
C TYR A 191 9.44 -0.87 7.18
N LEU A 192 10.53 -1.26 7.86
CA LEU A 192 11.62 -0.35 8.22
C LEU A 192 12.83 -0.61 7.33
N GLY A 193 13.49 0.46 6.92
CA GLY A 193 14.58 0.37 5.98
C GLY A 193 15.44 1.61 5.88
N MET A 194 16.34 1.58 4.90
CA MET A 194 17.30 2.64 4.63
C MET A 194 17.30 3.02 3.15
N ASN A 195 17.83 4.21 2.85
CA ASN A 195 18.13 4.61 1.49
C ASN A 195 19.39 3.89 1.00
N LYS A 196 19.26 3.02 0.01
CA LYS A 196 20.40 2.42 -0.70
C LYS A 196 20.27 2.70 -2.19
N ARG A 197 21.21 3.49 -2.73
CA ARG A 197 21.22 3.88 -4.16
C ARG A 197 19.89 4.47 -4.65
N ASN A 198 19.31 5.39 -3.86
CA ASN A 198 18.02 6.04 -4.10
C ASN A 198 16.80 5.09 -4.07
N LYS A 199 16.96 3.88 -3.54
CA LYS A 199 15.87 2.91 -3.35
C LYS A 199 15.67 2.62 -1.87
N PHE A 200 14.42 2.41 -1.48
CA PHE A 200 14.05 1.91 -0.17
C PHE A 200 14.50 0.45 -0.07
N ARG A 201 15.44 0.17 0.84
CA ARG A 201 15.85 -1.19 1.18
C ARG A 201 15.24 -1.58 2.52
N THR A 202 14.32 -2.52 2.51
CA THR A 202 13.76 -3.13 3.72
C THR A 202 14.84 -3.91 4.45
N LEU A 203 14.91 -3.67 5.76
CA LEU A 203 15.76 -4.42 6.69
C LEU A 203 14.93 -5.14 7.74
N ILE A 204 13.79 -4.57 8.12
CA ILE A 204 12.83 -5.17 9.03
C ILE A 204 11.46 -5.22 8.33
N ASP A 205 10.93 -6.43 8.23
CA ASP A 205 9.63 -6.72 7.62
C ASP A 205 8.48 -6.54 8.63
N ARG A 206 7.26 -6.46 8.12
CA ARG A 206 6.04 -6.46 8.93
C ARG A 206 5.80 -7.78 9.64
N SER A 207 6.30 -8.88 9.08
CA SER A 207 6.20 -10.22 9.67
C SER A 207 7.33 -10.57 10.64
N ASP A 208 8.30 -9.68 10.83
CA ASP A 208 9.41 -9.94 11.75
C ASP A 208 8.91 -10.03 13.20
N GLU A 209 9.56 -10.89 13.99
CA GLU A 209 9.13 -11.18 15.35
C GLU A 209 9.31 -9.99 16.31
N TYR A 210 8.34 -9.82 17.21
CA TYR A 210 8.45 -8.85 18.27
C TYR A 210 9.55 -9.21 19.27
N ASN A 211 10.19 -8.17 19.81
CA ASN A 211 11.24 -8.23 20.82
C ASN A 211 12.55 -8.93 20.38
N GLN A 212 12.75 -9.15 19.08
CA GLN A 212 14.03 -9.60 18.53
C GLN A 212 14.85 -8.42 18.01
N TRP A 213 16.13 -8.37 18.38
CA TRP A 213 17.05 -7.34 17.93
C TRP A 213 17.60 -7.67 16.54
N THR A 214 17.47 -6.73 15.61
CA THR A 214 18.00 -6.81 14.25
C THR A 214 19.05 -5.73 14.06
N ASP A 215 20.22 -6.11 13.56
CA ASP A 215 21.27 -5.16 13.16
C ASP A 215 20.75 -4.25 12.04
N PHE A 216 20.80 -2.94 12.26
CA PHE A 216 20.20 -1.96 11.36
C PHE A 216 21.25 -1.10 10.63
N ILE A 217 22.20 -0.53 11.36
CA ILE A 217 23.25 0.35 10.82
C ILE A 217 24.43 0.42 11.81
N ASP A 218 25.63 0.73 11.33
CA ASP A 218 26.77 1.02 12.19
C ASP A 218 26.51 2.23 13.10
N ALA A 219 27.14 2.24 14.28
CA ALA A 219 27.05 3.31 15.27
C ALA A 219 28.18 4.35 15.14
N GLY A 220 28.71 4.54 13.92
CA GLY A 220 29.83 5.47 13.65
C GLY A 220 29.45 6.96 13.65
N GLU A 221 28.15 7.29 13.64
CA GLU A 221 27.63 8.65 13.66
C GLU A 221 26.56 8.82 14.74
N ASP A 222 26.47 10.00 15.35
CA ASP A 222 25.52 10.28 16.45
C ASP A 222 24.05 10.33 16.01
N THR A 223 23.80 10.37 14.70
CA THR A 223 22.48 10.46 14.10
C THR A 223 22.34 9.48 12.93
N PHE A 224 21.16 8.89 12.81
CA PHE A 224 20.84 7.98 11.70
C PHE A 224 19.39 8.14 11.25
N GLU A 225 19.10 7.64 10.05
CA GLU A 225 17.77 7.76 9.42
C GLU A 225 17.08 6.40 9.34
N VAL A 226 15.83 6.35 9.80
CA VAL A 226 14.93 5.21 9.58
C VAL A 226 13.86 5.65 8.59
N TYR A 227 13.85 5.01 7.44
CA TYR A 227 12.78 5.15 6.46
C TYR A 227 11.72 4.09 6.75
N TYR A 228 10.45 4.45 6.59
CA TYR A 228 9.34 3.52 6.80
C TYR A 228 8.20 3.73 5.81
N ALA A 229 7.54 2.63 5.43
CA ALA A 229 6.42 2.63 4.50
C ALA A 229 5.42 1.53 4.87
N SER A 230 4.13 1.74 4.58
CA SER A 230 3.09 0.72 4.80
C SER A 230 2.69 -0.06 3.54
N LEU A 231 3.24 0.34 2.37
CA LEU A 231 2.93 -0.31 1.09
C LEU A 231 3.75 -1.60 0.94
N ALA A 232 3.12 -2.68 0.49
CA ALA A 232 3.79 -3.95 0.22
C ALA A 232 4.87 -3.84 -0.86
N SER A 233 4.79 -2.85 -1.76
CA SER A 233 5.87 -2.57 -2.72
C SER A 233 7.22 -2.28 -2.05
N ALA A 234 7.24 -1.91 -0.76
CA ALA A 234 8.48 -1.76 0.00
C ALA A 234 9.27 -3.08 0.11
N SER A 235 8.60 -4.24 0.23
CA SER A 235 9.26 -5.56 0.31
C SER A 235 10.00 -5.96 -0.97
N THR A 236 9.80 -5.24 -2.09
CA THR A 236 10.50 -5.47 -3.36
C THR A 236 11.93 -4.94 -3.38
N ASN A 237 12.29 -4.03 -2.47
CA ASN A 237 13.52 -3.23 -2.52
C ASN A 237 13.71 -2.38 -3.80
N GLN A 238 12.64 -2.15 -4.57
CA GLN A 238 12.66 -1.36 -5.82
C GLN A 238 11.97 0.00 -5.70
N LEU A 239 11.29 0.25 -4.57
CA LEU A 239 10.56 1.50 -4.34
C LEU A 239 11.54 2.67 -4.29
N ASP A 240 11.26 3.73 -5.06
CA ASP A 240 12.12 4.92 -5.07
C ASP A 240 12.04 5.64 -3.73
N ILE A 241 13.18 6.09 -3.19
CA ILE A 241 13.23 6.75 -1.88
C ILE A 241 12.45 8.07 -1.86
N SER A 242 12.24 8.70 -3.02
CA SER A 242 11.42 9.91 -3.14
C SER A 242 9.92 9.62 -3.27
N ASP A 243 9.48 8.37 -3.21
CA ASP A 243 8.06 8.04 -3.30
C ASP A 243 7.30 8.65 -2.09
N PRO A 244 6.18 9.38 -2.31
CA PRO A 244 5.45 10.06 -1.24
C PRO A 244 4.82 9.13 -0.19
N SER A 245 4.81 7.82 -0.43
CA SER A 245 4.36 6.82 0.56
C SER A 245 5.41 6.51 1.62
N ILE A 246 6.68 6.88 1.37
CA ILE A 246 7.78 6.69 2.31
C ILE A 246 7.87 7.89 3.25
N GLN A 247 7.98 7.60 4.53
CA GLN A 247 8.25 8.58 5.57
C GLN A 247 9.63 8.33 6.18
N LYS A 248 10.19 9.34 6.85
CA LYS A 248 11.53 9.29 7.44
C LYS A 248 11.51 9.82 8.86
N LYS A 249 12.20 9.13 9.77
CA LYS A 249 12.59 9.64 11.09
C LYS A 249 14.10 9.73 11.20
N MET A 250 14.57 10.86 11.72
CA MET A 250 15.95 11.05 12.14
C MET A 250 16.03 10.75 13.64
N LEU A 251 16.89 9.81 14.01
CA LEU A 251 17.10 9.34 15.38
C LEU A 251 18.52 9.65 15.83
N ARG A 252 18.76 9.58 17.15
CA ARG A 252 20.04 9.92 17.76
C ARG A 252 20.50 8.87 18.76
N ILE A 253 21.77 8.52 18.69
CA ILE A 253 22.45 7.69 19.68
C ILE A 253 23.27 8.57 20.64
N ASP A 254 23.48 8.09 21.87
CA ASP A 254 24.25 8.82 22.87
C ASP A 254 25.73 8.37 22.83
N THR A 255 25.99 7.12 22.45
CA THR A 255 27.33 6.55 22.28
C THR A 255 27.62 6.29 20.82
N VAL A 256 28.68 6.93 20.30
CA VAL A 256 29.23 6.69 18.95
C VAL A 256 30.43 5.76 19.11
N ASP A 257 30.42 4.65 18.37
CA ASP A 257 31.45 3.61 18.41
C ASP A 257 31.53 2.93 17.04
N GLU A 258 32.72 2.99 16.41
CA GLU A 258 32.97 2.41 15.07
C GLU A 258 32.92 0.88 15.08
N ASP A 259 33.09 0.24 16.24
CA ASP A 259 33.04 -1.22 16.42
C ASP A 259 31.64 -1.72 16.86
N ALA A 260 30.66 -0.82 17.00
CA ALA A 260 29.30 -1.13 17.42
C ALA A 260 28.24 -0.86 16.33
N SER A 261 27.06 -1.45 16.52
CA SER A 261 25.90 -1.25 15.65
C SER A 261 24.69 -0.73 16.44
N VAL A 262 23.81 -0.04 15.72
CA VAL A 262 22.46 0.24 16.16
C VAL A 262 21.58 -0.95 15.84
N PHE A 263 20.99 -1.55 16.87
CA PHE A 263 20.01 -2.61 16.75
C PHE A 263 18.60 -2.04 16.90
N ILE A 264 17.66 -2.55 16.11
CA ILE A 264 16.23 -2.24 16.23
C ILE A 264 15.45 -3.49 16.58
N ARG A 265 14.45 -3.37 17.45
CA ARG A 265 13.46 -4.42 17.70
C ARG A 265 12.05 -3.89 17.64
N LEU A 266 11.13 -4.69 17.13
CA LEU A 266 9.71 -4.35 17.10
C LEU A 266 9.10 -4.56 18.51
N LYS A 267 8.21 -3.66 18.96
CA LYS A 267 7.57 -3.74 20.28
C LYS A 267 6.08 -4.00 20.24
N ASN A 268 5.40 -3.34 19.31
CA ASN A 268 3.99 -3.51 19.03
C ASN A 268 3.72 -3.01 17.60
N ALA A 269 2.46 -3.04 17.15
CA ALA A 269 2.08 -2.75 15.77
C ALA A 269 2.57 -1.40 15.20
N THR A 270 2.89 -0.41 16.04
CA THR A 270 3.32 0.93 15.61
C THR A 270 4.53 1.47 16.35
N GLU A 271 5.20 0.67 17.17
CA GLU A 271 6.35 1.08 17.96
C GLU A 271 7.52 0.11 17.81
N PHE A 272 8.71 0.67 17.68
CA PHE A 272 9.98 -0.07 17.76
C PHE A 272 10.90 0.58 18.79
N GLU A 273 11.88 -0.18 19.23
CA GLU A 273 12.97 0.29 20.09
C GLU A 273 14.29 0.19 19.35
N TYR A 274 15.25 1.05 19.71
CA TYR A 274 16.63 0.96 19.22
C TYR A 274 17.64 1.12 20.35
N VAL A 275 18.82 0.55 20.16
CA VAL A 275 19.93 0.59 21.12
C VAL A 275 21.28 0.42 20.41
N VAL A 276 22.35 0.93 21.00
CA VAL A 276 23.73 0.68 20.55
C VAL A 276 24.34 -0.47 21.34
N ALA A 277 24.91 -1.44 20.63
CA ALA A 277 25.55 -2.61 21.22
C ALA A 277 26.63 -3.18 20.28
N THR A 278 27.52 -4.01 20.81
CA THR A 278 28.30 -4.95 20.00
C THR A 278 27.55 -6.28 19.93
N GLU A 279 27.85 -7.14 18.95
CA GLU A 279 27.21 -8.46 18.87
C GLU A 279 27.37 -9.28 20.16
N GLU A 280 28.55 -9.19 20.79
CA GLU A 280 28.84 -9.88 22.06
C GLU A 280 28.06 -9.27 23.24
N SER A 281 27.95 -7.94 23.32
CA SER A 281 27.25 -7.29 24.42
C SER A 281 25.73 -7.52 24.32
N LEU A 282 25.19 -7.55 23.10
CA LEU A 282 23.78 -7.81 22.82
C LEU A 282 23.31 -9.17 23.36
N GLN A 283 24.13 -10.23 23.17
CA GLN A 283 23.83 -11.58 23.68
C GLN A 283 23.72 -11.61 25.22
N ASN A 284 24.48 -10.75 25.89
CA ASN A 284 24.49 -10.63 27.34
C ASN A 284 23.47 -9.61 27.88
N ASN A 285 22.61 -9.04 27.02
CA ASN A 285 21.71 -7.92 27.32
C ASN A 285 22.45 -6.72 27.94
N GLN A 286 23.69 -6.49 27.51
CA GLN A 286 24.49 -5.33 27.87
C GLN A 286 24.55 -4.38 26.68
N TYR A 287 24.15 -3.15 26.93
CA TYR A 287 24.03 -2.13 25.89
C TYR A 287 24.96 -0.96 26.21
N LEU A 288 25.49 -0.33 25.17
CA LEU A 288 26.30 0.87 25.30
C LEU A 288 25.42 2.09 25.61
N ASP A 289 24.17 2.06 25.14
CA ASP A 289 23.15 3.09 25.36
C ASP A 289 21.92 2.55 26.09
N ASN A 290 21.12 3.48 26.63
CA ASN A 290 19.77 3.16 27.06
C ASN A 290 18.90 2.82 25.85
N VAL A 291 18.03 1.82 26.01
CA VAL A 291 17.03 1.48 25.00
C VAL A 291 16.06 2.65 24.81
N LYS A 292 15.90 3.11 23.57
CA LYS A 292 15.04 4.24 23.19
C LYS A 292 13.85 3.74 22.36
N ALA A 293 12.63 4.15 22.73
CA ALA A 293 11.40 3.78 22.01
C ALA A 293 10.97 4.85 20.98
N VAL A 294 10.40 4.40 19.87
CA VAL A 294 9.95 5.23 18.74
C VAL A 294 8.58 4.78 18.24
N ALA A 295 7.58 5.65 18.35
CA ALA A 295 6.25 5.45 17.78
C ALA A 295 6.13 6.02 16.35
N LEU A 296 5.41 5.33 15.45
CA LEU A 296 5.22 5.66 14.03
C LEU A 296 3.76 5.95 13.61
#